data_AF-A0A1Q6UH16-F1
#
_entry.id   AF-A0A1Q6UH16-F1
#
_cell.length_a   1.000
_cell.length_b   1.000
_cell.length_c   1.000
_cell.angle_alpha   90.00
_cell.angle_beta   90.00
_cell.angle_gamma   90.00
#
_symmetry.space_group_name_H-M   'P 1'
#
loop_
_entity.id
_entity.type
_entity.pdbx_description
1 polymer ?
#
loop_
_entity_poly.entity_id
_entity_poly.type
_entity_poly.pdbx_seq_one_letter_code
_entity_poly.pdbx_strand_id
1 'polypeptide(L)'
;MEYYARTKSRILEMTSSKYAIMLLDAIFSKPIFTQTSIGFEGASRPTVFTLLKKMEEAGIIARISDASGRTGAVYALRELLEIAGGSD
;
A
#
# COMPACT_ATOMS: atom_id res chain seq x y z
N MET A 1 6.57 16.35 -7.58
CA MET A 1 7.73 15.45 -7.32
C MET A 1 8.10 15.34 -5.82
N GLU A 2 7.71 16.27 -4.96
CA GLU A 2 8.09 16.26 -3.54
C GLU A 2 7.42 15.14 -2.72
N TYR A 3 6.21 14.75 -3.10
CA TYR A 3 5.41 13.76 -2.37
C TYR A 3 5.98 12.35 -2.42
N TYR A 4 6.32 11.88 -3.62
CA TYR A 4 6.95 10.57 -3.80
C TYR A 4 8.24 10.45 -3.00
N ALA A 5 9.06 11.52 -2.96
CA ALA A 5 10.29 11.54 -2.17
C ALA A 5 10.00 11.43 -0.66
N ARG A 6 9.00 12.18 -0.14
CA ARG A 6 8.62 12.14 1.28
C ARG A 6 8.02 10.80 1.68
N THR A 7 7.10 10.25 0.91
CA THR A 7 6.49 8.93 1.17
C THR A 7 7.52 7.82 1.03
N LYS A 8 8.41 7.88 0.03
CA LYS A 8 9.53 6.94 -0.11
C LYS A 8 10.49 6.99 1.07
N SER A 9 10.79 8.18 1.59
CA SER A 9 11.65 8.34 2.77
C SER A 9 11.00 7.77 4.04
N ARG A 10 9.70 8.05 4.28
CA ARG A 10 8.94 7.44 5.40
C ARG A 10 8.90 5.91 5.29
N ILE A 11 8.73 5.39 4.09
CA ILE A 11 8.73 3.95 3.84
C ILE A 11 10.11 3.35 4.09
N LEU A 12 11.18 3.98 3.62
CA LEU A 12 12.56 3.56 3.88
C LEU A 12 12.89 3.59 5.39
N GLU A 13 12.47 4.62 6.11
CA GLU A 13 12.63 4.72 7.57
C GLU A 13 11.85 3.64 8.33
N MET A 14 10.60 3.38 7.95
CA MET A 14 9.80 2.33 8.59
C MET A 14 10.26 0.92 8.21
N THR A 15 10.70 0.75 6.98
CA THR A 15 11.12 -0.53 6.45
C THR A 15 12.10 -0.35 5.29
N SER A 16 13.40 -0.57 5.56
CA SER A 16 14.45 -0.72 4.51
C SER A 16 14.27 -1.99 3.66
N SER A 17 13.05 -2.53 3.59
CA SER A 17 12.74 -3.74 2.84
C SER A 17 12.49 -3.37 1.39
N LYS A 18 13.22 -4.01 0.46
CA LYS A 18 13.06 -3.86 -1.00
C LYS A 18 11.60 -3.97 -1.47
N TYR A 19 10.78 -4.75 -0.75
CA TYR A 19 9.36 -4.95 -1.05
C TYR A 19 8.52 -3.69 -0.85
N ALA A 20 8.93 -2.78 0.02
CA ALA A 20 8.13 -1.60 0.33
C ALA A 20 8.23 -0.53 -0.76
N ILE A 21 9.37 -0.43 -1.44
CA ILE A 21 9.48 0.38 -2.66
C ILE A 21 8.65 -0.24 -3.78
N MET A 22 8.72 -1.55 -3.99
CA MET A 22 7.86 -2.23 -4.98
C MET A 22 6.38 -2.05 -4.67
N LEU A 23 5.99 -2.10 -3.39
CA LEU A 23 4.63 -1.87 -2.93
C LEU A 23 4.20 -0.43 -3.20
N LEU A 24 5.02 0.56 -2.87
CA LEU A 24 4.74 1.95 -3.20
C LEU A 24 4.52 2.14 -4.71
N ASP A 25 5.38 1.56 -5.54
CA ASP A 25 5.31 1.68 -7.01
C ASP A 25 4.05 1.01 -7.58
N ALA A 26 3.76 -0.21 -7.13
CA ALA A 26 2.57 -0.95 -7.51
C ALA A 26 1.28 -0.23 -7.10
N ILE A 27 1.26 0.36 -5.90
CA ILE A 27 0.11 1.10 -5.38
C ILE A 27 -0.03 2.45 -6.10
N PHE A 28 1.07 3.12 -6.45
CA PHE A 28 1.00 4.35 -7.25
C PHE A 28 0.44 4.08 -8.64
N SER A 29 0.80 2.94 -9.26
CA SER A 29 0.24 2.52 -10.54
C SER A 29 -1.21 2.03 -10.42
N LYS A 30 -1.53 1.33 -9.32
CA LYS A 30 -2.87 0.82 -8.99
C LYS A 30 -3.25 1.20 -7.57
N PRO A 31 -3.90 2.36 -7.37
CA PRO A 31 -4.23 2.86 -6.03
C PRO A 31 -5.27 2.00 -5.31
N ILE A 32 -5.97 1.10 -6.01
CA ILE A 32 -6.92 0.14 -5.45
C ILE A 32 -6.40 -1.25 -5.77
N PHE A 33 -6.16 -2.04 -4.72
CA PHE A 33 -5.57 -3.36 -4.85
C PHE A 33 -6.02 -4.28 -3.72
N THR A 34 -5.85 -5.58 -3.92
CA THR A 34 -6.10 -6.61 -2.90
C THR A 34 -4.82 -7.37 -2.59
N GLN A 35 -4.77 -8.01 -1.43
CA GLN A 35 -3.65 -8.88 -1.05
C GLN A 35 -3.33 -9.94 -2.10
N THR A 36 -4.35 -10.48 -2.75
CA THR A 36 -4.20 -11.49 -3.80
C THR A 36 -3.83 -10.89 -5.15
N SER A 37 -4.30 -9.68 -5.47
CA SER A 37 -4.05 -9.05 -6.77
C SER A 37 -2.69 -8.36 -6.88
N ILE A 38 -2.09 -7.94 -5.76
CA ILE A 38 -0.83 -7.19 -5.82
C ILE A 38 0.39 -8.06 -6.13
N GLY A 39 0.26 -9.39 -6.01
CA GLY A 39 1.18 -10.37 -6.59
C GLY A 39 2.67 -10.05 -6.39
N PHE A 40 3.16 -10.04 -5.14
CA PHE A 40 4.60 -9.89 -4.89
C PHE A 40 5.34 -11.15 -5.31
N GLU A 41 5.90 -11.13 -6.51
CA GLU A 41 6.92 -12.10 -6.90
C GLU A 41 8.16 -11.93 -6.00
N GLY A 42 8.45 -12.96 -5.21
CA GLY A 42 9.61 -13.00 -4.33
C GLY A 42 9.36 -12.64 -2.87
N ALA A 43 8.13 -12.31 -2.44
CA ALA A 43 7.78 -12.20 -1.02
C ALA A 43 6.84 -13.33 -0.59
N SER A 44 7.07 -13.89 0.59
CA SER A 44 6.12 -14.84 1.18
C SER A 44 4.83 -14.13 1.59
N ARG A 45 3.67 -14.79 1.46
CA ARG A 45 2.36 -14.27 1.92
C ARG A 45 2.40 -13.60 3.31
N PRO A 46 2.98 -14.22 4.36
CA PRO A 46 3.08 -13.58 5.69
C PRO A 46 3.93 -12.31 5.70
N THR A 47 4.98 -12.24 4.88
CA THR A 47 5.83 -11.05 4.74
C THR A 47 5.01 -9.90 4.14
N VAL A 48 4.28 -10.17 3.05
CA VAL A 48 3.39 -9.18 2.41
C VAL A 48 2.32 -8.70 3.40
N PHE A 49 1.70 -9.62 4.14
CA PHE A 49 0.70 -9.29 5.14
C PHE A 49 1.25 -8.36 6.23
N THR A 50 2.44 -8.68 6.77
CA THR A 50 3.11 -7.85 7.79
C THR A 50 3.46 -6.47 7.23
N LEU A 51 3.92 -6.40 5.97
CA LEU A 51 4.28 -5.14 5.31
C LEU A 51 3.05 -4.26 5.08
N LEU A 52 1.95 -4.85 4.60
CA LEU A 52 0.66 -4.16 4.41
C LEU A 52 0.13 -3.64 5.73
N LYS A 53 0.18 -4.44 6.80
CA LYS A 53 -0.25 -4.00 8.13
C LYS A 53 0.59 -2.83 8.63
N LYS A 54 1.91 -2.88 8.50
CA LYS A 54 2.79 -1.74 8.83
C LYS A 54 2.45 -0.48 8.02
N MET A 55 2.14 -0.63 6.73
CA MET A 55 1.74 0.52 5.90
C MET A 55 0.35 1.06 6.26
N GLU A 56 -0.56 0.20 6.68
CA GLU A 56 -1.88 0.57 7.21
C GLU A 56 -1.70 1.38 8.50
N GLU A 57 -0.90 0.87 9.44
CA GLU A 57 -0.57 1.54 10.71
C GLU A 57 0.19 2.85 10.51
N ALA A 58 1.01 2.95 9.46
CA ALA A 58 1.69 4.18 9.06
C ALA A 58 0.74 5.26 8.50
N GLY A 59 -0.50 4.87 8.18
CA GLY A 59 -1.47 5.71 7.48
C GLY A 59 -1.20 5.88 5.99
N ILE A 60 -0.33 5.07 5.38
CA ILE A 60 0.00 5.15 3.95
C ILE A 60 -1.13 4.54 3.11
N ILE A 61 -1.62 3.38 3.53
CA ILE A 61 -2.76 2.70 2.90
C ILE A 61 -3.95 2.68 3.88
N ALA A 62 -5.15 2.74 3.34
CA ALA A 62 -6.40 2.56 4.07
C ALA A 62 -7.10 1.31 3.58
N ARG A 63 -7.68 0.53 4.50
CA ARG A 63 -8.56 -0.56 4.13
C ARG A 63 -9.92 0.00 3.74
N ILE A 64 -10.33 -0.20 2.50
CA ILE A 64 -11.60 0.30 1.96
C ILE A 64 -12.71 -0.75 2.09
N SER A 65 -12.36 -2.03 2.05
CA SER A 65 -13.31 -3.11 2.34
C SER A 65 -12.63 -4.24 3.10
N ASP A 66 -13.34 -4.77 4.09
CA ASP A 66 -12.98 -6.01 4.75
C ASP A 66 -13.00 -7.19 3.76
N ALA A 67 -12.18 -8.20 4.04
CA ALA A 67 -12.19 -9.43 3.27
C ALA A 67 -13.50 -10.17 3.55
N SER A 68 -14.39 -10.21 2.57
CA SER A 68 -15.62 -11.01 2.67
C SER A 68 -15.45 -12.31 1.87
N GLY A 69 -15.29 -13.42 2.59
CA GLY A 69 -15.20 -14.77 2.03
C GLY A 69 -13.95 -15.00 1.15
N ARG A 70 -14.15 -15.36 -0.12
CA ARG A 70 -13.08 -15.72 -1.07
C ARG A 70 -12.36 -14.49 -1.65
N THR A 71 -12.92 -13.31 -1.45
CA THR A 71 -12.36 -12.02 -1.90
C THR A 71 -11.52 -11.43 -0.77
N GLY A 72 -10.22 -11.26 -1.02
CA GLY A 72 -9.31 -10.65 -0.06
C GLY A 72 -9.65 -9.18 0.21
N ALA A 73 -9.26 -8.67 1.38
CA ALA A 73 -9.51 -7.29 1.77
C ALA A 73 -8.98 -6.31 0.70
N VAL A 74 -9.77 -5.27 0.45
CA VAL A 74 -9.44 -4.22 -0.50
C VAL A 74 -8.74 -3.09 0.24
N TYR A 75 -7.57 -2.74 -0.25
CA TYR A 75 -6.77 -1.64 0.25
C TYR A 75 -6.69 -0.57 -0.82
N ALA A 76 -6.63 0.68 -0.38
CA ALA A 76 -6.31 1.79 -1.25
C ALA A 76 -5.26 2.72 -0.65
N LEU A 77 -4.53 3.43 -1.51
CA LEU A 77 -3.62 4.47 -1.02
C LEU A 77 -4.43 5.60 -0.40
N ARG A 78 -4.21 5.84 0.90
CA ARG A 78 -4.97 6.85 1.64
C ARG A 78 -4.71 8.25 1.08
N GLU A 79 -3.43 8.56 0.87
CA GLU A 79 -3.02 9.85 0.34
C GLU A 79 -3.55 10.09 -1.08
N LEU A 80 -3.62 9.06 -1.94
CA LEU A 80 -4.20 9.24 -3.27
C LEU A 80 -5.72 9.45 -3.20
N LEU A 81 -6.40 8.83 -2.22
CA LEU A 81 -7.80 9.10 -1.94
C LEU A 81 -8.01 10.55 -1.45
N GLU A 82 -7.08 11.10 -0.67
CA GLU A 82 -7.11 12.49 -0.22
C GLU A 82 -6.83 13.46 -1.37
N ILE A 83 -5.87 13.14 -2.24
CA ILE A 83 -5.54 13.98 -3.41
C ILE A 83 -6.63 13.89 -4.50
N ALA A 84 -7.20 12.70 -4.73
CA ALA A 84 -8.24 12.49 -5.75
C ALA A 84 -9.66 12.81 -5.25
N GLY A 85 -9.89 12.76 -3.94
CA GLY A 85 -11.14 13.17 -3.29
C GLY A 85 -11.18 14.66 -2.95
N GLY A 86 -10.06 15.37 -3.08
CA GLY A 86 -9.99 16.82 -3.06
C GLY A 86 -10.55 17.40 -4.36
N SER A 87 -11.82 17.76 -4.31
CA SER A 87 -12.46 18.63 -5.29
C SER A 87 -11.99 20.08 -5.10
N ASP A 88 -11.93 20.82 -6.22
CA ASP A 88 -11.96 22.29 -6.36
C ASP A 88 -10.67 23.09 -6.06
#